data_AF-A0A482Z360-F1
#
_entry.id   AF-A0A482Z360-F1
#
_cell.length_a   1.000
_cell.length_b   1.000
_cell.length_c   1.000
_cell.angle_alpha   90.00
_cell.angle_beta   90.00
_cell.angle_gamma   90.00
#
_symmetry.space_group_name_H-M   'P 1'
#
loop_
_entity.id
_entity.type
_entity.pdbx_description
1 polymer ?
#
loop_
_entity_poly.entity_id
_entity_poly.type
_entity_poly.pdbx_seq_one_letter_code
_entity_poly.pdbx_strand_id
1 'polypeptide(L)'
;MPIWYSIPFTELAAGKIVISHVPTYRAYMAYTVASDVGDEIKVFTISDDVLLGTQLTLDKYGEFYETGKAPSGQIEIISHETKLVQVGLSSIVSEPSEKSKPFSPFCAVTLPPQNSVMLEPRENILIFAGQDGFNTGSIQLETTAPGVIFPYSSEDYVYPLEMIPITYGIKSSVEDGNVKATSSEANIATLLGNTL
;
A
#
# COMPACT_ATOMS: atom_id res chain seq x y z
N MET A 1 8.50 0.58 -3.65
CA MET A 1 8.09 1.69 -2.76
C MET A 1 6.72 1.37 -2.19
N PRO A 2 6.55 1.48 -0.87
CA PRO A 2 5.24 1.40 -0.24
C PRO A 2 4.44 2.65 -0.63
N ILE A 3 3.14 2.47 -0.80
CA ILE A 3 2.15 3.52 -1.03
C ILE A 3 1.02 3.26 -0.01
N TRP A 4 0.39 4.30 0.52
CA TRP A 4 -0.64 4.17 1.56
C TRP A 4 -1.84 5.06 1.28
N TYR A 5 -2.82 4.96 2.16
CA TYR A 5 -4.00 5.82 2.19
C TYR A 5 -3.92 6.79 3.36
N SER A 6 -4.44 8.00 3.17
CA SER A 6 -4.58 9.01 4.22
C SER A 6 -6.05 9.13 4.63
N ILE A 7 -6.29 9.30 5.93
CA ILE A 7 -7.62 9.56 6.47
C ILE A 7 -7.60 10.95 7.13
N PRO A 8 -8.49 11.87 6.74
CA PRO A 8 -8.56 13.18 7.37
C PRO A 8 -8.82 13.06 8.88
N PHE A 9 -8.04 13.81 9.67
CA PHE A 9 -8.13 13.75 11.13
C PHE A 9 -9.53 14.04 11.67
N THR A 10 -10.28 14.93 11.03
CA THR A 10 -11.66 15.28 11.38
C THR A 10 -12.61 14.09 11.33
N GLU A 11 -12.31 13.06 10.52
CA GLU A 11 -13.10 11.83 10.43
C GLU A 11 -12.80 10.87 11.60
N LEU A 12 -11.67 11.02 12.28
CA LEU A 12 -11.27 10.20 13.43
C LEU A 12 -12.00 10.61 14.73
N ALA A 13 -12.60 11.80 14.76
CA ALA A 13 -13.28 12.34 15.95
C ALA A 13 -14.52 11.52 16.39
N ALA A 14 -14.99 10.56 15.58
CA ALA A 14 -16.13 9.70 15.88
C ALA A 14 -15.81 8.50 16.80
N GLY A 15 -14.56 8.34 17.26
CA GLY A 15 -14.18 7.39 18.32
C GLY A 15 -14.04 5.92 17.90
N LYS A 16 -14.58 5.52 16.74
CA LYS A 16 -14.30 4.22 16.11
C LYS A 16 -14.13 4.40 14.61
N ILE A 17 -13.06 3.84 14.07
CA ILE A 17 -12.80 3.78 12.62
C ILE A 17 -12.83 2.31 12.22
N VAL A 18 -13.56 2.01 11.14
CA VAL A 18 -13.56 0.69 10.53
C VAL A 18 -12.91 0.83 9.17
N ILE A 19 -11.77 0.17 8.99
CA ILE A 19 -11.08 0.08 7.71
C ILE A 19 -11.30 -1.34 7.21
N SER A 20 -12.08 -1.50 6.15
CA SER A 20 -12.23 -2.78 5.47
C SER A 20 -11.21 -2.85 4.34
N HIS A 21 -10.40 -3.90 4.39
CA HIS A 21 -9.48 -4.26 3.32
C HIS A 21 -9.99 -5.56 2.70
N VAL A 22 -10.21 -5.54 1.39
CA VAL A 22 -10.51 -6.75 0.62
C VAL A 22 -9.32 -6.97 -0.31
N PRO A 23 -8.60 -8.11 -0.20
CA PRO A 23 -7.42 -8.39 -1.01
C PRO A 23 -7.84 -8.77 -2.44
N THR A 24 -8.34 -7.78 -3.17
CA THR A 24 -8.56 -7.83 -4.60
C THR A 24 -7.51 -6.94 -5.22
N TYR A 25 -6.71 -7.47 -6.14
CA TYR A 25 -5.58 -6.75 -6.68
C TYR A 25 -5.87 -6.29 -8.10
N ARG A 26 -5.31 -5.15 -8.50
CA ARG A 26 -5.09 -4.82 -9.92
C ARG A 26 -3.64 -4.47 -10.13
N ALA A 27 -3.08 -4.93 -11.24
CA ALA A 27 -1.80 -4.43 -11.70
C ALA A 27 -2.00 -3.07 -12.37
N TYR A 28 -1.09 -2.15 -12.16
CA TYR A 28 -1.07 -0.89 -12.88
C TYR A 28 0.31 -0.61 -13.48
N MET A 29 0.35 0.18 -14.54
CA MET A 29 1.59 0.70 -15.14
C MET A 29 1.66 2.20 -14.92
N ALA A 30 2.83 2.69 -14.54
CA ALA A 30 3.18 4.10 -14.55
C ALA A 30 4.47 4.33 -15.35
N TYR A 31 4.56 5.44 -16.09
CA TYR A 31 5.85 5.89 -16.60
C TYR A 31 6.59 6.63 -15.50
N THR A 32 7.86 6.29 -15.33
CA THR A 32 8.76 6.90 -14.36
C THR A 32 8.78 8.41 -14.54
N VAL A 33 8.03 9.12 -13.70
CA VAL A 33 8.34 10.50 -13.37
C VAL A 33 9.33 10.41 -12.22
N ALA A 34 10.43 11.15 -12.25
CA ALA A 34 11.15 11.42 -11.00
C ALA A 34 10.10 11.91 -10.02
N SER A 35 9.78 11.09 -9.02
CA SER A 35 8.67 11.30 -8.11
C SER A 35 9.29 11.56 -6.75
N ASP A 36 9.12 12.77 -6.26
CA ASP A 36 9.61 13.20 -4.96
C ASP A 36 8.60 12.82 -3.86
N VAL A 37 9.01 12.99 -2.60
CA VAL A 37 8.09 12.82 -1.46
C VAL A 37 6.90 13.76 -1.63
N GLY A 38 5.68 13.22 -1.50
CA GLY A 38 4.42 13.92 -1.71
C GLY A 38 3.82 13.76 -3.11
N ASP A 39 4.59 13.37 -4.12
CA ASP A 39 4.08 13.18 -5.47
C ASP A 39 3.11 12.00 -5.55
N GLU A 40 2.03 12.17 -6.31
CA GLU A 40 1.09 11.12 -6.67
C GLU A 40 1.63 10.28 -7.84
N ILE A 41 1.46 8.96 -7.74
CA ILE A 41 1.75 8.07 -8.86
C ILE A 41 0.70 8.26 -9.95
N LYS A 42 1.12 8.80 -11.10
CA LYS A 42 0.29 8.90 -12.30
C LYS A 42 0.19 7.54 -12.98
N VAL A 43 -0.94 6.87 -12.75
CA VAL A 43 -1.28 5.59 -13.37
C VAL A 43 -1.71 5.80 -14.82
N PHE A 44 -1.14 5.03 -15.74
CA PHE A 44 -1.45 5.08 -17.18
C PHE A 44 -2.41 3.99 -17.61
N THR A 45 -2.20 2.77 -17.12
CA THR A 45 -3.06 1.62 -17.41
C THR A 45 -3.29 0.80 -16.15
N ILE A 46 -4.40 0.08 -16.11
CA ILE A 46 -4.81 -0.77 -14.99
C ILE A 46 -5.38 -2.06 -15.58
N SER A 47 -5.05 -3.20 -14.98
CA SER A 47 -5.63 -4.50 -15.32
C SER A 47 -7.06 -4.63 -14.80
N ASP A 48 -7.75 -5.70 -15.23
CA ASP A 48 -8.89 -6.22 -14.49
C ASP A 48 -8.48 -6.72 -13.09
N ASP A 49 -9.48 -7.03 -12.26
CA ASP A 49 -9.28 -7.64 -10.95
C ASP A 49 -8.54 -8.98 -11.10
N VAL A 50 -7.44 -9.15 -10.34
CA VAL A 50 -6.63 -10.35 -10.33
C VAL A 50 -6.51 -10.95 -8.94
N LEU A 51 -6.37 -12.27 -8.90
CA LEU A 51 -6.13 -13.04 -7.70
C LEU A 51 -4.63 -13.34 -7.54
N LEU A 52 -4.24 -13.71 -6.32
CA LEU A 52 -2.92 -14.31 -6.11
C LEU A 52 -2.81 -15.63 -6.89
N GLY A 53 -1.63 -15.91 -7.41
CA GLY A 53 -1.37 -17.03 -8.32
C GLY A 53 -1.61 -16.71 -9.80
N THR A 54 -1.93 -15.47 -10.15
CA THR A 54 -2.12 -15.03 -11.55
C THR A 54 -0.80 -14.53 -12.16
N GLN A 55 -0.52 -14.92 -13.41
CA GLN A 55 0.51 -14.31 -14.25
C GLN A 55 -0.15 -13.38 -15.26
N LEU A 56 0.30 -12.13 -15.27
CA LEU A 56 -0.10 -11.10 -16.22
C LEU A 56 1.02 -10.82 -17.20
N THR A 57 0.65 -10.51 -18.44
CA THR A 57 1.54 -9.88 -19.41
C THR A 57 1.11 -8.43 -19.63
N LEU A 58 2.07 -7.52 -19.51
CA LEU A 58 1.97 -6.14 -19.96
C LEU A 58 2.56 -6.08 -21.38
N ASP A 59 1.73 -5.85 -22.39
CA ASP A 59 2.25 -5.77 -23.75
C ASP A 59 2.96 -4.44 -24.07
N LYS A 60 3.49 -4.36 -25.28
CA LYS A 60 4.17 -3.17 -25.82
C LYS A 60 3.25 -1.96 -26.02
N TYR A 61 1.94 -2.12 -25.87
CA TYR A 61 0.95 -1.04 -25.97
C TYR A 61 0.51 -0.54 -24.59
N GLY A 62 1.01 -1.16 -23.51
CA GLY A 62 0.63 -0.82 -22.15
C GLY A 62 -0.70 -1.47 -21.74
N GLU A 63 -1.08 -2.59 -22.33
CA GLU A 63 -2.29 -3.33 -21.95
C GLU A 63 -1.92 -4.58 -21.14
N PHE A 64 -2.70 -4.85 -20.08
CA PHE A 64 -2.56 -6.05 -19.27
C PHE A 64 -3.52 -7.14 -19.73
N TYR A 65 -3.04 -8.38 -19.78
CA TYR A 65 -3.89 -9.58 -19.92
C TYR A 65 -3.29 -10.75 -19.16
N GLU A 66 -4.16 -11.64 -18.68
CA GLU A 66 -3.75 -12.88 -18.02
C GLU A 66 -3.17 -13.86 -19.04
N THR A 67 -1.99 -14.39 -18.74
CA THR A 67 -1.26 -15.32 -19.63
C THR A 67 -0.96 -16.66 -19.00
N GLY A 68 -1.12 -16.80 -17.68
CA GLY A 68 -0.86 -18.06 -17.03
C GLY A 68 -1.01 -18.00 -15.51
N LYS A 69 -0.24 -18.86 -14.85
CA LYS A 69 -0.25 -19.02 -13.40
C LYS A 69 1.10 -18.66 -12.82
N ALA A 70 1.07 -17.90 -11.74
CA ALA A 70 2.19 -17.61 -10.86
C ALA A 70 2.20 -18.58 -9.66
N PRO A 71 3.30 -18.61 -8.87
CA PRO A 71 3.31 -19.28 -7.58
C PRO A 71 2.17 -18.80 -6.66
N SER A 72 1.70 -19.69 -5.79
CA SER A 72 0.67 -19.35 -4.80
C SER A 72 1.13 -18.18 -3.93
N GLY A 73 0.25 -17.21 -3.72
CA GLY A 73 0.55 -16.01 -2.92
C GLY A 73 1.23 -14.88 -3.68
N GLN A 74 1.49 -15.04 -4.98
CA GLN A 74 2.23 -14.05 -5.78
C GLN A 74 1.48 -13.70 -7.07
N ILE A 75 1.71 -12.49 -7.58
CA ILE A 75 1.31 -12.06 -8.92
C ILE A 75 2.57 -11.85 -9.74
N GLU A 76 2.64 -12.48 -10.91
CA GLU A 76 3.72 -12.23 -11.87
C GLU A 76 3.30 -11.20 -12.90
N ILE A 77 4.18 -10.26 -13.18
CA ILE A 77 4.00 -9.33 -14.30
C ILE A 77 5.19 -9.51 -15.24
N ILE A 78 4.90 -9.99 -16.44
CA ILE A 78 5.85 -10.12 -17.56
C ILE A 78 5.67 -8.92 -18.48
N SER A 79 6.70 -8.12 -18.63
CA SER A 79 6.69 -6.96 -19.52
C SER A 79 7.21 -7.32 -20.90
N HIS A 80 6.43 -7.00 -21.93
CA HIS A 80 6.87 -6.85 -23.31
C HIS A 80 7.02 -5.37 -23.70
N GLU A 81 7.07 -4.46 -22.72
CA GLU A 81 7.43 -3.07 -22.95
C GLU A 81 8.91 -2.94 -23.33
N THR A 82 9.20 -1.94 -24.14
CA THR A 82 10.56 -1.65 -24.63
C THR A 82 11.29 -0.63 -23.75
N LYS A 83 10.55 -0.01 -22.83
CA LYS A 83 11.04 1.01 -21.92
C LYS A 83 10.94 0.52 -20.48
N LEU A 84 11.70 1.16 -19.61
CA LEU A 84 11.58 0.97 -18.18
C LEU A 84 10.23 1.56 -17.74
N VAL A 85 9.47 0.77 -16.99
CA VAL A 85 8.17 1.16 -16.46
C VAL A 85 8.12 0.90 -14.96
N GLN A 86 7.22 1.58 -14.27
CA GLN A 86 6.82 1.20 -12.92
C GLN A 86 5.57 0.36 -13.00
N VAL A 87 5.53 -0.74 -12.23
CA VAL A 87 4.33 -1.54 -12.05
C VAL A 87 4.06 -1.72 -10.57
N GLY A 88 2.80 -1.94 -10.21
CA GLY A 88 2.41 -2.07 -8.83
C GLY A 88 1.07 -2.75 -8.66
N LEU A 89 0.69 -2.95 -7.41
CA LEU A 89 -0.62 -3.47 -7.05
C LEU A 89 -1.45 -2.37 -6.40
N SER A 90 -2.73 -2.35 -6.73
CA SER A 90 -3.74 -1.58 -6.03
C SER A 90 -4.76 -2.52 -5.38
N SER A 91 -5.37 -2.07 -4.29
CA SER A 91 -6.40 -2.83 -3.57
C SER A 91 -7.59 -1.97 -3.23
N ILE A 92 -8.73 -2.60 -3.01
CA ILE A 92 -9.93 -1.93 -2.50
C ILE A 92 -9.68 -1.51 -1.05
N VAL A 93 -9.87 -0.21 -0.78
CA VAL A 93 -9.87 0.34 0.57
C VAL A 93 -11.21 1.04 0.78
N SER A 94 -11.91 0.70 1.86
CA SER A 94 -13.09 1.46 2.27
C SER A 94 -12.67 2.65 3.14
N GLU A 95 -12.99 3.87 2.71
CA GLU A 95 -12.81 5.05 3.54
C GLU A 95 -13.98 5.23 4.52
N PRO A 96 -13.77 5.88 5.69
CA PRO A 96 -14.82 6.14 6.67
C PRO A 96 -16.03 6.90 6.10
N SER A 97 -15.83 7.65 5.02
CA SER A 97 -16.88 8.44 4.38
C SER A 97 -17.76 7.69 3.37
N GLU A 98 -17.57 6.37 3.15
CA GLU A 98 -18.34 5.48 2.26
C GLU A 98 -18.56 5.94 0.79
N LYS A 99 -18.09 7.12 0.40
CA LYS A 99 -18.50 7.75 -0.87
C LYS A 99 -17.91 7.10 -2.12
N SER A 100 -16.85 6.31 -1.98
CA SER A 100 -16.42 5.37 -3.01
C SER A 100 -15.55 4.28 -2.40
N LYS A 101 -15.54 3.10 -3.02
CA LYS A 101 -14.53 2.06 -2.80
C LYS A 101 -13.51 2.11 -3.95
N PRO A 102 -12.64 3.13 -4.04
CA PRO A 102 -11.65 3.18 -5.10
C PRO A 102 -10.60 2.09 -4.84
N PHE A 103 -10.05 1.56 -5.93
CA PHE A 103 -8.77 0.87 -5.85
C PHE A 103 -7.69 1.93 -5.58
N SER A 104 -6.84 1.69 -4.58
CA SER A 104 -5.73 2.57 -4.24
C SER A 104 -4.40 1.81 -4.42
N PRO A 105 -3.42 2.38 -5.14
CA PRO A 105 -2.07 1.82 -5.17
C PRO A 105 -1.51 1.64 -3.76
N PHE A 106 -0.88 0.51 -3.47
CA PHE A 106 -0.22 0.27 -2.19
C PHE A 106 1.24 -0.19 -2.31
N CYS A 107 1.66 -0.64 -3.50
CA CYS A 107 3.06 -0.92 -3.78
C CYS A 107 3.42 -0.59 -5.23
N ALA A 108 4.65 -0.17 -5.47
CA ALA A 108 5.24 -0.01 -6.79
C ALA A 108 6.67 -0.56 -6.84
N VAL A 109 7.05 -1.13 -7.98
CA VAL A 109 8.41 -1.57 -8.29
C VAL A 109 8.78 -1.17 -9.72
N THR A 110 10.07 -1.00 -9.95
CA THR A 110 10.59 -0.78 -11.31
C THR A 110 10.65 -2.11 -12.04
N LEU A 111 10.04 -2.18 -13.22
CA LEU A 111 10.07 -3.32 -14.12
C LEU A 111 10.94 -2.98 -15.35
N PRO A 112 12.11 -3.62 -15.51
CA PRO A 112 12.96 -3.43 -16.69
C PRO A 112 12.26 -3.86 -17.99
N PRO A 113 12.69 -3.33 -19.15
CA PRO A 113 12.19 -3.76 -20.46
C PRO A 113 12.35 -5.28 -20.67
N GLN A 114 11.36 -5.92 -21.30
CA GLN A 114 11.42 -7.34 -21.68
C GLN A 114 11.78 -8.27 -20.51
N ASN A 115 11.32 -7.95 -19.30
CA ASN A 115 11.65 -8.67 -18.07
C ASN A 115 10.38 -8.97 -17.26
N SER A 116 10.50 -9.75 -16.18
CA SER A 116 9.40 -10.02 -15.27
C SER A 116 9.71 -9.58 -13.83
N VAL A 117 8.65 -9.43 -13.05
CA VAL A 117 8.73 -9.23 -11.60
C VAL A 117 7.68 -10.07 -10.90
N MET A 118 8.04 -10.55 -9.71
CA MET A 118 7.14 -11.25 -8.80
C MET A 118 6.74 -10.30 -7.68
N LEU A 119 5.44 -10.11 -7.51
CA LEU A 119 4.86 -9.30 -6.45
C LEU A 119 4.18 -10.20 -5.44
N GLU A 120 4.69 -10.19 -4.21
CA GLU A 120 4.14 -10.91 -3.06
C GLU A 120 3.59 -9.88 -2.07
N PRO A 121 2.26 -9.67 -2.00
CA PRO A 121 1.68 -8.78 -1.01
C PRO A 121 1.95 -9.31 0.40
N ARG A 122 2.72 -8.55 1.19
CA ARG A 122 2.90 -8.79 2.62
C ARG A 122 2.02 -7.82 3.37
N GLU A 123 1.00 -8.34 4.03
CA GLU A 123 0.00 -7.53 4.71
C GLU A 123 0.48 -7.19 6.12
N ASN A 124 1.45 -6.27 6.20
CA ASN A 124 1.73 -5.54 7.44
C ASN A 124 1.03 -4.18 7.37
N ILE A 125 0.44 -3.76 8.47
CA ILE A 125 -0.21 -2.47 8.60
C ILE A 125 0.70 -1.56 9.42
N LEU A 126 1.09 -0.43 8.84
CA LEU A 126 1.76 0.67 9.53
C LEU A 126 0.77 1.83 9.67
N ILE A 127 0.57 2.30 10.90
CA ILE A 127 -0.29 3.45 11.21
C ILE A 127 0.55 4.51 11.94
N PHE A 128 0.59 5.72 11.40
CA PHE A 128 1.19 6.88 12.04
C PHE A 128 0.41 8.15 11.64
N ALA A 129 0.53 9.21 12.43
CA ALA A 129 -0.09 10.48 12.08
C ALA A 129 0.76 11.24 11.05
N GLY A 130 0.15 11.52 9.90
CA GLY A 130 0.65 12.49 8.94
C GLY A 130 0.65 13.90 9.55
N GLN A 131 1.76 14.63 9.44
CA GLN A 131 1.81 16.05 9.85
C GLN A 131 1.35 17.01 8.73
N ASP A 132 1.41 16.55 7.48
CA ASP A 132 1.00 17.31 6.29
C ASP A 132 -0.25 16.71 5.63
N GLY A 133 -0.90 17.50 4.78
CA GLY A 133 -2.00 17.05 3.93
C GLY A 133 -1.50 16.13 2.82
N PHE A 134 -1.31 14.84 3.13
CA PHE A 134 -0.97 13.83 2.15
C PHE A 134 -2.21 13.36 1.38
N ASN A 135 -2.04 13.13 0.08
CA ASN A 135 -3.05 12.45 -0.72
C ASN A 135 -2.83 10.93 -0.62
N THR A 136 -3.93 10.18 -0.59
CA THR A 136 -3.88 8.72 -0.76
C THR A 136 -3.18 8.41 -2.07
N GLY A 137 -2.19 7.52 -2.04
CA GLY A 137 -1.41 7.19 -3.24
C GLY A 137 -0.08 7.94 -3.40
N SER A 138 0.21 8.94 -2.55
CA SER A 138 1.47 9.69 -2.59
C SER A 138 2.68 8.84 -2.15
N ILE A 139 3.90 9.35 -2.38
CA ILE A 139 5.19 8.74 -1.99
C ILE A 139 5.75 9.34 -0.69
N GLN A 140 6.29 8.48 0.19
CA GLN A 140 6.80 8.80 1.52
C GLN A 140 7.88 7.79 1.85
N LEU A 141 8.97 8.30 2.38
CA LEU A 141 10.13 7.50 2.76
C LEU A 141 10.11 7.16 4.25
N GLU A 142 9.60 8.07 5.06
CA GLU A 142 9.73 8.04 6.52
C GLU A 142 8.42 8.41 7.22
N THR A 143 8.17 7.84 8.39
CA THR A 143 7.04 8.23 9.25
C THR A 143 7.20 9.67 9.75
N THR A 144 6.14 10.46 9.75
CA THR A 144 6.18 11.86 10.25
C THR A 144 5.96 11.99 11.76
N ALA A 145 5.51 10.92 12.41
CA ALA A 145 5.26 10.86 13.84
C ALA A 145 5.48 9.43 14.35
N PRO A 146 5.63 9.23 15.68
CA PRO A 146 5.56 7.89 16.25
C PRO A 146 4.27 7.18 15.83
N GLY A 147 4.37 5.88 15.60
CA GLY A 147 3.28 5.08 15.09
C GLY A 147 3.32 3.66 15.62
N VAL A 148 2.56 2.80 14.96
CA VAL A 148 2.49 1.37 15.25
C VAL A 148 2.54 0.55 13.97
N ILE A 149 3.22 -0.59 14.03
CA ILE A 149 3.19 -1.62 13.00
C ILE A 149 2.70 -2.94 13.59
N PHE A 150 1.84 -3.63 12.85
CA PHE A 150 1.30 -4.93 13.23
C PHE A 150 0.96 -5.76 11.99
N PRO A 151 1.00 -7.10 12.07
CA PRO A 151 0.56 -7.96 10.97
C PRO A 151 -0.95 -7.82 10.76
N TYR A 152 -1.41 -7.90 9.53
CA TYR A 152 -2.83 -8.12 9.26
C TYR A 152 -3.23 -9.53 9.72
N SER A 153 -4.37 -9.62 10.39
CA SER A 153 -4.99 -10.90 10.77
C SER A 153 -6.49 -10.81 10.55
N SER A 154 -7.03 -11.83 9.88
CA SER A 154 -8.49 -11.98 9.75
C SER A 154 -9.15 -12.47 11.04
N GLU A 155 -8.36 -13.03 11.96
CA GLU A 155 -8.80 -13.49 13.28
C GLU A 155 -8.71 -12.36 14.32
N ASP A 156 -7.65 -11.56 14.25
CA ASP A 156 -7.39 -10.41 15.12
C ASP A 156 -7.49 -9.10 14.32
N TYR A 157 -8.69 -8.55 14.24
CA TYR A 157 -9.02 -7.38 13.39
C TYR A 157 -9.40 -6.12 14.19
N VAL A 158 -9.29 -6.16 15.52
CA VAL A 158 -9.59 -5.01 16.41
C VAL A 158 -8.33 -4.64 17.19
N TYR A 159 -7.77 -3.47 16.86
CA TYR A 159 -6.58 -2.94 17.52
C TYR A 159 -6.95 -1.70 18.34
N PRO A 160 -6.82 -1.75 19.68
CA PRO A 160 -7.12 -0.60 20.52
C PRO A 160 -5.92 0.36 20.49
N LEU A 161 -6.06 1.44 19.72
CA LEU A 161 -5.03 2.45 19.54
C LEU A 161 -5.45 3.78 20.18
N GLU A 162 -4.48 4.55 20.62
CA GLU A 162 -4.71 5.91 21.12
C GLU A 162 -3.67 6.89 20.57
N MET A 163 -4.07 8.16 20.54
CA MET A 163 -3.19 9.24 20.13
C MET A 163 -2.34 9.71 21.31
N ILE A 164 -1.06 9.94 21.02
CA ILE A 164 -0.11 10.57 21.92
C ILE A 164 -0.38 12.08 21.89
N PRO A 165 -0.67 12.70 23.05
CA PRO A 165 -0.86 14.15 23.12
C PRO A 165 0.35 14.91 22.57
N ILE A 166 0.10 16.09 21.99
CA ILE A 166 1.10 17.05 21.48
C ILE A 166 1.77 16.59 20.17
N THR A 167 2.29 15.36 20.11
CA THR A 167 2.96 14.85 18.91
C THR A 167 1.99 14.27 17.89
N TYR A 168 0.74 14.03 18.29
CA TYR A 168 -0.28 13.32 17.53
C TYR A 168 0.15 11.92 17.08
N GLY A 169 1.25 11.38 17.61
CA GLY A 169 1.71 10.03 17.32
C GLY A 169 0.68 8.99 17.74
N ILE A 170 0.83 7.76 17.27
CA ILE A 170 -0.12 6.67 17.54
C ILE A 170 0.59 5.60 18.34
N LYS A 171 -0.07 5.09 19.38
CA LYS A 171 0.41 3.96 20.19
C LYS A 171 -0.72 2.99 20.49
N SER A 172 -0.36 1.78 20.90
CA SER A 172 -1.32 0.85 21.51
C SER A 172 -1.80 1.40 22.85
N SER A 173 -3.11 1.30 23.12
CA SER A 173 -3.67 1.66 24.42
C SER A 173 -3.63 0.52 25.44
N VAL A 174 -3.24 -0.67 25.00
CA VAL A 174 -3.03 -1.87 25.84
C VAL A 174 -1.68 -2.51 25.54
N GLU A 175 -1.20 -3.36 26.45
CA GLU A 175 -0.06 -4.23 26.14
C GLU A 175 -0.51 -5.31 25.13
N ASP A 176 -0.04 -5.17 23.89
CA ASP A 176 -0.29 -6.12 22.81
C ASP A 176 1.04 -6.48 22.15
N GLY A 177 1.43 -7.76 22.24
CA GLY A 177 2.68 -8.26 21.66
C GLY A 177 2.72 -8.22 20.13
N ASN A 178 1.57 -8.12 19.47
CA ASN A 178 1.45 -8.03 18.02
C ASN A 178 1.59 -6.58 17.51
N VAL A 179 1.43 -5.58 18.39
CA VAL A 179 1.52 -4.16 18.05
C VAL A 179 2.86 -3.60 18.49
N LYS A 180 3.70 -3.23 17.53
CA LYS A 180 5.02 -2.65 17.80
C LYS A 180 5.02 -1.16 17.57
N ALA A 181 5.56 -0.41 18.51
CA ALA A 181 5.78 1.01 18.33
C ALA A 181 6.85 1.30 17.27
N THR A 182 6.66 2.38 16.52
CA THR A 182 7.63 2.94 15.58
C THR A 182 7.98 4.37 16.01
N SER A 183 9.21 4.81 15.74
CA SER A 183 9.62 6.20 15.96
C SER A 183 9.20 7.10 14.80
N SER A 184 9.24 8.42 15.01
CA SER A 184 9.28 9.37 13.89
C SER A 184 10.55 9.16 13.06
N GLU A 185 10.52 9.62 11.80
CA GLU A 185 11.62 9.53 10.83
C GLU A 185 12.07 8.09 10.53
N ALA A 186 11.29 7.09 10.95
CA ALA A 186 11.59 5.70 10.67
C ALA A 186 11.30 5.36 9.21
N ASN A 187 12.26 4.70 8.56
CA ASN A 187 12.16 4.32 7.15
C ASN A 187 11.01 3.32 6.92
N ILE A 188 10.00 3.73 6.15
CA ILE A 188 8.77 2.95 5.94
C ILE A 188 9.05 1.63 5.23
N ALA A 189 9.93 1.62 4.23
CA ALA A 189 10.29 0.39 3.51
C ALA A 189 10.96 -0.63 4.44
N THR A 190 11.79 -0.17 5.39
CA THR A 190 12.42 -1.02 6.40
C THR A 190 11.38 -1.56 7.39
N LEU A 191 10.47 -0.70 7.86
CA LEU A 191 9.39 -1.11 8.76
C LEU A 191 8.51 -2.20 8.14
N LEU A 192 8.10 -2.03 6.88
CA LEU A 192 7.22 -2.98 6.19
C LEU A 192 7.95 -4.20 5.61
N GLY A 193 9.26 -4.08 5.35
CA GLY A 193 10.11 -5.11 4.73
C GLY A 193 10.88 -6.00 5.71
N ASN A 194 11.19 -5.52 6.92
CA ASN A 194 11.72 -6.36 7.99
C ASN A 194 10.56 -7.05 8.70
N THR A 195 10.22 -8.24 8.22
CA THR A 195 9.38 -9.15 9.01
C THR A 195 10.26 -9.78 10.09
N LEU A 196 9.73 -9.76 11.32
CA LEU A 196 10.18 -10.49 12.51
C LEU A 196 10.91 -11.81 12.25
#